data_AF-A0A840PIQ5-F1
#
_entry.id   AF-A0A840PIQ5-F1
#
_cell.length_a   1.000
_cell.length_b   1.000
_cell.length_c   1.000
_cell.angle_alpha   90.00
_cell.angle_beta   90.00
_cell.angle_gamma   90.00
#
_symmetry.space_group_name_H-M   'P 1'
#
loop_
_entity.id
_entity.type
_entity.pdbx_description
1 polymer ?
#
loop_
_entity_poly.entity_id
_entity_poly.type
_entity_poly.pdbx_seq_one_letter_code
_entity_poly.pdbx_strand_id
1 'polypeptide(L)'
;MSERPILLKVLLQQRHWQAYGTFQREYDKAAKTVDPALVRTWPSRAQLHRWLSGTIKGLPYPDHCRVLEAMFPGWTAHDLFAPAPEDITSARPQHSPPQQPEALPAVVPPVGLRPHLERAFERQHVSIDFAGFSGETLQGVIQEPLDKIRYGQLKPESVTIRLLLPDTSKPMTLPCKAEDLTDDPDFRARANTIMRRHATAIIDSVNELAARGAVKEAAARIRLHQVAPLFKLYLINGEHAFFGFYPIAEYDLKVNGESRTIYDLMGKDAMMFHHSTDNDAGREYIKQSRLWFDSIWNTISREYNG
;
A
#
# COMPACT_ATOMS: atom_id res chain seq x y z
N MET A 1 0.24 45.15 -28.66
CA MET A 1 -0.61 43.98 -28.33
C MET A 1 0.35 42.83 -28.04
N SER A 2 0.47 42.40 -26.78
CA SER A 2 1.38 41.31 -26.44
C SER A 2 0.83 40.00 -26.97
N GLU A 3 1.55 39.39 -27.90
CA GLU A 3 1.20 38.11 -28.51
C GLU A 3 1.20 37.02 -27.42
N ARG A 4 0.08 36.29 -27.27
CA ARG A 4 -0.05 35.26 -26.24
C ARG A 4 1.01 34.17 -26.49
N PRO A 5 1.76 33.74 -25.46
CA PRO A 5 2.72 32.67 -25.63
C PRO A 5 2.01 31.37 -26.03
N ILE A 6 2.66 30.53 -26.81
CA ILE A 6 2.15 29.19 -27.12
C ILE A 6 2.15 28.31 -25.86
N LEU A 7 1.25 27.33 -25.84
CA LEU A 7 1.05 26.45 -24.69
C LEU A 7 2.34 25.73 -24.27
N LEU A 8 3.13 25.23 -25.21
CA LEU A 8 4.42 24.57 -24.94
C LEU A 8 5.36 25.44 -24.11
N LYS A 9 5.42 26.75 -24.40
CA LYS A 9 6.26 27.70 -23.67
C LYS A 9 5.78 27.88 -22.23
N VAL A 10 4.47 27.94 -22.03
CA VAL A 10 3.87 28.07 -20.69
C VAL A 10 4.11 26.79 -19.87
N LEU A 11 3.91 25.62 -20.45
CA LEU A 11 4.10 24.34 -19.76
C LEU A 11 5.57 24.06 -19.39
N LEU A 12 6.51 24.38 -20.28
CA LEU A 12 7.94 24.29 -19.95
C LEU A 12 8.32 25.24 -18.82
N GLN A 13 7.66 26.40 -18.73
CA GLN A 13 7.88 27.33 -17.64
C GLN A 13 7.36 26.78 -16.30
N GLN A 14 6.15 26.23 -16.28
CA GLN A 14 5.52 25.65 -15.08
C GLN A 14 6.28 24.43 -14.55
N ARG A 15 6.84 23.60 -15.43
CA ARG A 15 7.61 22.40 -15.04
C ARG A 15 9.09 22.67 -14.75
N HIS A 16 9.53 23.91 -14.86
CA HIS A 16 10.94 24.31 -14.70
C HIS A 16 11.90 23.61 -15.70
N TRP A 17 11.44 23.40 -16.93
CA TRP A 17 12.19 22.73 -18.01
C TRP A 17 12.74 23.71 -19.05
N GLN A 18 12.91 24.99 -18.70
CA GLN A 18 13.35 26.04 -19.63
C GLN A 18 14.84 25.91 -19.98
N ALA A 19 15.64 25.32 -19.10
CA ALA A 19 17.05 25.04 -19.38
C ALA A 19 17.18 23.93 -20.42
N TYR A 20 17.95 24.18 -21.49
CA TYR A 20 18.09 23.24 -22.62
C TYR A 20 18.53 21.84 -22.19
N GLY A 21 19.49 21.73 -21.25
CA GLY A 21 19.93 20.43 -20.72
C GLY A 21 18.83 19.68 -19.95
N THR A 22 17.96 20.39 -19.25
CA THR A 22 16.79 19.79 -18.58
C THR A 22 15.78 19.31 -19.62
N PHE A 23 15.48 20.13 -20.62
CA PHE A 23 14.61 19.73 -21.73
C PHE A 23 15.11 18.47 -22.44
N GLN A 24 16.41 18.36 -22.74
CA GLN A 24 16.99 17.17 -23.38
C GLN A 24 16.78 15.90 -22.55
N ARG A 25 17.00 15.97 -21.23
CA ARG A 25 16.81 14.83 -20.33
C ARG A 25 15.36 14.36 -20.29
N GLU A 26 14.42 15.28 -20.25
CA GLU A 26 12.99 14.93 -20.21
C GLU A 26 12.49 14.48 -21.58
N TYR A 27 13.03 15.05 -22.66
CA TYR A 27 12.80 14.57 -24.03
C TYR A 27 13.25 13.12 -24.19
N ASP A 28 14.45 12.76 -23.70
CA ASP A 28 14.97 11.39 -23.78
C ASP A 28 14.12 10.38 -23.01
N LYS A 29 13.64 10.76 -21.82
CA LYS A 29 12.76 9.90 -21.03
C LYS A 29 11.47 9.60 -21.79
N ALA A 30 10.88 10.62 -22.41
CA ALA A 30 9.67 10.46 -23.21
C ALA A 30 9.95 9.71 -24.52
N ALA A 31 11.08 9.98 -25.20
CA ALA A 31 11.46 9.26 -26.40
C ALA A 31 11.60 7.76 -26.14
N LYS A 32 12.21 7.37 -25.00
CA LYS A 32 12.37 5.96 -24.61
C LYS A 32 11.03 5.21 -24.49
N THR A 33 9.94 5.88 -24.12
CA THR A 33 8.61 5.24 -24.02
C THR A 33 7.88 5.19 -25.35
N VAL A 34 8.22 6.08 -26.29
CA VAL A 34 7.59 6.16 -27.62
C VAL A 34 8.27 5.26 -28.64
N ASP A 35 9.59 5.38 -28.77
CA ASP A 35 10.44 4.57 -29.65
C ASP A 35 11.91 4.77 -29.23
N PRO A 36 12.64 3.71 -28.82
CA PRO A 36 14.06 3.81 -28.46
C PRO A 36 14.96 4.46 -29.52
N ALA A 37 14.60 4.41 -30.80
CA ALA A 37 15.36 5.06 -31.88
C ALA A 37 15.31 6.61 -31.83
N LEU A 38 14.35 7.19 -31.10
CA LEU A 38 14.18 8.63 -30.93
C LEU A 38 14.96 9.21 -29.74
N VAL A 39 15.67 8.36 -28.99
CA VAL A 39 16.54 8.81 -27.89
C VAL A 39 17.72 9.58 -28.49
N ARG A 40 18.06 10.73 -27.91
CA ARG A 40 19.04 11.69 -28.43
C ARG A 40 18.68 12.40 -29.73
N THR A 41 17.43 12.33 -30.17
CA THR A 41 16.92 13.05 -31.34
C THR A 41 16.14 14.31 -30.97
N TRP A 42 16.40 14.92 -29.80
CA TRP A 42 15.79 16.19 -29.40
C TRP A 42 16.11 17.31 -30.43
N PRO A 43 15.23 18.32 -30.58
CA PRO A 43 15.50 19.46 -31.44
C PRO A 43 16.77 20.20 -30.97
N SER A 44 17.52 20.77 -31.93
CA SER A 44 18.63 21.66 -31.59
C SER A 44 18.16 22.87 -30.77
N ARG A 45 19.05 23.53 -30.02
CA ARG A 45 18.71 24.71 -29.22
C ARG A 45 18.07 25.83 -30.06
N ALA A 46 18.52 26.00 -31.31
CA ALA A 46 17.94 26.95 -32.25
C ALA A 46 16.53 26.54 -32.72
N GLN A 47 16.31 25.25 -32.94
CA GLN A 47 15.01 24.69 -33.31
C GLN A 47 14.01 24.77 -32.16
N LEU A 48 14.43 24.45 -30.93
CA LEU A 48 13.62 24.63 -29.73
C LEU A 48 13.28 26.11 -29.52
N HIS A 49 14.24 27.02 -29.65
CA HIS A 49 13.96 28.45 -29.56
C HIS A 49 12.94 28.90 -30.62
N ARG A 50 13.05 28.41 -31.86
CA ARG A 50 12.08 28.67 -32.92
C ARG A 50 10.69 28.17 -32.55
N TRP A 51 10.57 26.96 -32.01
CA TRP A 51 9.30 26.43 -31.51
C TRP A 51 8.68 27.36 -30.45
N LEU A 52 9.46 27.70 -29.42
CA LEU A 52 8.98 28.52 -28.29
C LEU A 52 8.68 29.98 -28.66
N SER A 53 9.22 30.47 -29.77
CA SER A 53 8.90 31.81 -30.28
C SER A 53 7.51 31.90 -30.92
N GLY A 54 6.83 30.77 -31.20
CA GLY A 54 5.54 30.74 -31.87
C GLY A 54 5.60 31.05 -33.37
N THR A 55 6.80 31.15 -33.96
CA THR A 55 7.02 31.56 -35.36
C THR A 55 7.05 30.40 -36.36
N ILE A 56 6.88 29.15 -35.90
CA ILE A 56 6.86 27.99 -36.78
C ILE A 56 5.55 27.93 -37.59
N LYS A 57 5.65 27.65 -38.89
CA LYS A 57 4.49 27.39 -39.75
C LYS A 57 4.12 25.92 -39.63
N GLY A 58 3.00 25.63 -38.98
CA GLY A 58 2.53 24.26 -38.76
C GLY A 58 3.27 23.55 -37.62
N LEU A 59 3.24 22.21 -37.64
CA LEU A 59 3.82 21.38 -36.58
C LEU A 59 5.27 20.96 -36.89
N PRO A 60 6.05 20.60 -35.85
CA PRO A 60 7.31 19.88 -36.04
C PRO A 60 7.15 18.57 -36.83
N TYR A 61 8.29 17.95 -37.18
CA TYR A 61 8.27 16.60 -37.75
C TYR A 61 7.50 15.61 -36.86
N PRO A 62 6.85 14.59 -37.46
CA PRO A 62 5.97 13.66 -36.74
C PRO A 62 6.61 13.01 -35.50
N ASP A 63 7.89 12.65 -35.56
CA ASP A 63 8.58 12.03 -34.42
C ASP A 63 8.72 12.99 -33.24
N HIS A 64 8.98 14.27 -33.50
CA HIS A 64 8.98 15.29 -32.45
C HIS A 64 7.58 15.49 -31.87
N CYS A 65 6.54 15.44 -32.69
CA CYS A 65 5.16 15.55 -32.21
C CYS A 65 4.84 14.41 -31.24
N ARG A 66 5.16 13.16 -31.60
CA ARG A 66 4.93 11.98 -30.76
C ARG A 66 5.67 12.07 -29.42
N VAL A 67 6.93 12.53 -29.44
CA VAL A 67 7.69 12.70 -28.19
C VAL A 67 7.12 13.83 -27.34
N LEU A 68 6.73 14.96 -27.94
CA LEU A 68 6.14 16.08 -27.21
C LEU A 68 4.79 15.71 -26.56
N GLU A 69 3.94 14.95 -27.25
CA GLU A 69 2.69 14.43 -26.69
C GLU A 69 2.95 13.48 -25.50
N ALA A 70 4.01 12.67 -25.57
CA ALA A 70 4.44 11.85 -24.43
C ALA A 70 5.06 12.67 -23.29
N MET A 71 5.75 13.79 -23.58
CA MET A 71 6.29 14.70 -22.57
C MET A 71 5.17 15.45 -21.82
N PHE A 72 4.05 15.73 -22.50
CA PHE A 72 2.91 16.47 -21.94
C PHE A 72 1.60 15.69 -22.11
N PRO A 73 1.39 14.61 -21.33
CA PRO A 73 0.18 13.80 -21.42
C PRO A 73 -1.08 14.65 -21.25
N GLY A 74 -2.08 14.41 -22.10
CA GLY A 74 -3.34 15.16 -22.15
C GLY A 74 -3.35 16.33 -23.14
N TRP A 75 -2.23 16.66 -23.78
CA TRP A 75 -2.13 17.69 -24.82
C TRP A 75 -1.65 17.10 -26.14
N THR A 76 -2.30 17.45 -27.25
CA THR A 76 -1.82 17.08 -28.59
C THR A 76 -0.70 18.02 -29.04
N ALA A 77 0.10 17.60 -30.04
CA ALA A 77 1.07 18.49 -30.65
C ALA A 77 0.39 19.75 -31.24
N HIS A 78 -0.83 19.63 -31.74
CA HIS A 78 -1.61 20.78 -32.19
C HIS A 78 -1.86 21.79 -31.05
N ASP A 79 -2.26 21.31 -29.89
CA ASP A 79 -2.53 22.17 -28.72
C ASP A 79 -1.25 22.84 -28.20
N LEU A 80 -0.14 22.08 -28.16
CA LEU A 80 1.15 22.57 -27.67
C LEU A 80 1.69 23.76 -28.48
N PHE A 81 1.39 23.80 -29.78
CA PHE A 81 1.80 24.88 -30.68
C PHE A 81 0.73 25.94 -30.91
N ALA A 82 -0.47 25.78 -30.35
CA ALA A 82 -1.52 26.79 -30.35
C ALA A 82 -1.28 27.87 -29.26
N PRO A 83 -1.90 29.07 -29.38
CA PRO A 83 -1.88 30.06 -28.31
C PRO A 83 -2.40 29.48 -27.00
N ALA A 84 -1.70 29.74 -25.89
CA ALA A 84 -2.09 29.19 -24.60
C ALA A 84 -3.50 29.67 -24.18
N PRO A 85 -4.39 28.74 -23.78
CA PRO A 85 -5.69 29.06 -23.22
C PRO A 85 -5.62 30.09 -22.05
N GLU A 86 -6.64 30.94 -21.94
CA GLU A 86 -6.66 32.04 -20.96
C GLU A 86 -6.66 31.55 -19.51
N ASP A 87 -7.32 30.43 -19.23
CA ASP A 87 -7.33 29.72 -17.95
C ASP A 87 -5.92 29.27 -17.50
N ILE A 88 -5.08 28.85 -18.44
CA ILE A 88 -3.70 28.40 -18.16
C ILE A 88 -2.75 29.60 -17.95
N THR A 89 -3.03 30.73 -18.60
CA THR A 89 -2.19 31.95 -18.56
C THR A 89 -2.59 32.93 -17.45
N SER A 90 -3.85 32.92 -17.00
CA SER A 90 -4.41 33.87 -16.03
C SER A 90 -4.45 33.35 -14.59
N ALA A 91 -4.10 32.09 -14.37
CA ALA A 91 -4.12 31.49 -13.05
C ALA A 91 -2.99 32.05 -12.15
N ARG A 92 -3.30 33.13 -11.42
CA ARG A 92 -2.88 33.21 -10.00
C ARG A 92 -3.35 31.90 -9.35
N PRO A 93 -2.56 31.26 -8.47
CA PRO A 93 -2.83 29.89 -8.02
C PRO A 93 -4.13 29.82 -7.23
N GLN A 94 -5.26 29.68 -7.93
CA GLN A 94 -6.49 29.16 -7.37
C GLN A 94 -6.25 27.66 -7.28
N HIS A 95 -5.85 27.22 -6.09
CA HIS A 95 -5.85 25.83 -5.69
C HIS A 95 -7.28 25.29 -5.80
N SER A 96 -7.67 24.85 -6.99
CA SER A 96 -8.10 23.45 -7.06
C SER A 96 -6.79 22.68 -7.06
N PRO A 97 -6.50 21.86 -6.04
CA PRO A 97 -5.29 21.06 -6.06
C PRO A 97 -5.25 20.34 -7.41
N PRO A 98 -4.08 20.23 -8.08
CA PRO A 98 -3.95 19.13 -9.01
C PRO A 98 -4.42 17.90 -8.24
N GLN A 99 -5.33 17.11 -8.79
CA GLN A 99 -5.51 15.75 -8.31
C GLN A 99 -4.10 15.19 -8.31
N GLN A 100 -3.49 15.12 -7.12
CA GLN A 100 -2.26 14.38 -6.93
C GLN A 100 -2.54 13.07 -7.63
N PRO A 101 -1.66 12.57 -8.52
CA PRO A 101 -1.83 11.21 -9.00
C PRO A 101 -2.09 10.40 -7.75
N GLU A 102 -3.30 9.83 -7.66
CA GLU A 102 -3.82 9.17 -6.47
C GLU A 102 -2.65 8.35 -5.95
N ALA A 103 -2.07 8.76 -4.82
CA ALA A 103 -0.77 8.24 -4.44
C ALA A 103 -0.99 6.75 -4.23
N LEU A 104 -0.57 5.95 -5.23
CA LEU A 104 -0.77 4.52 -5.19
C LEU A 104 -0.18 4.06 -3.87
N PRO A 105 -0.94 3.33 -3.05
CA PRO A 105 -0.47 2.93 -1.74
C PRO A 105 0.89 2.27 -1.89
N ALA A 106 1.84 2.69 -1.06
CA ALA A 106 3.21 2.22 -1.18
C ALA A 106 3.21 0.70 -1.02
N VAL A 107 3.67 0.00 -2.06
CA VAL A 107 3.75 -1.46 -2.03
C VAL A 107 5.05 -1.83 -1.33
N VAL A 108 4.94 -2.35 -0.10
CA VAL A 108 6.07 -2.72 0.75
C VAL A 108 6.10 -4.24 0.95
N PRO A 109 7.29 -4.85 1.01
CA PRO A 109 7.40 -6.23 1.49
C PRO A 109 6.98 -6.30 2.98
N PRO A 110 6.67 -7.50 3.51
CA PRO A 110 6.30 -7.68 4.92
C PRO A 110 7.32 -7.12 5.94
N VAL A 111 8.61 -7.09 5.59
CA VAL A 111 9.66 -6.43 6.40
C VAL A 111 9.38 -4.93 6.61
N GLY A 112 8.67 -4.28 5.69
CA GLY A 112 8.24 -2.89 5.81
C GLY A 112 7.23 -2.63 6.93
N LEU A 113 6.59 -3.66 7.50
CA LEU A 113 5.68 -3.52 8.64
C LEU A 113 6.40 -3.13 9.93
N ARG A 114 7.60 -3.71 10.16
CA ARG A 114 8.32 -3.63 11.44
C ARG A 114 8.62 -2.19 11.86
N PRO A 115 9.19 -1.31 11.01
CA PRO A 115 9.47 0.08 11.40
C PRO A 115 8.22 0.88 11.79
N HIS A 116 7.05 0.56 11.23
CA HIS A 116 5.81 1.25 11.55
C HIS A 116 5.24 0.80 12.88
N LEU A 117 5.32 -0.51 13.19
CA LEU A 117 4.94 -1.01 14.51
C LEU A 117 5.89 -0.50 15.59
N GLU A 118 7.21 -0.52 15.37
CA GLU A 118 8.18 0.02 16.33
C GLU A 118 7.86 1.48 16.70
N ARG A 119 7.62 2.34 15.70
CA ARG A 119 7.18 3.73 15.92
C ARG A 119 5.82 3.83 16.61
N ALA A 120 4.90 2.90 16.34
CA ALA A 120 3.61 2.89 17.00
C ALA A 120 3.73 2.64 18.49
N PHE A 121 4.66 1.79 18.93
CA PHE A 121 4.93 1.50 20.33
C PHE A 121 5.68 2.62 21.08
N GLU A 122 6.19 3.64 20.37
CA GLU A 122 6.72 4.87 20.98
C GLU A 122 5.60 5.87 21.37
N ARG A 123 4.34 5.62 20.97
CA ARG A 123 3.20 6.47 21.31
C ARG A 123 2.65 6.16 22.69
N GLN A 124 1.95 7.14 23.29
CA GLN A 124 1.27 6.98 24.59
C GLN A 124 0.17 5.92 24.54
N HIS A 125 -0.57 5.85 23.43
CA HIS A 125 -1.64 4.89 23.24
C HIS A 125 -1.35 4.04 22.01
N VAL A 126 -1.16 2.74 22.23
CA VAL A 126 -0.90 1.76 21.18
C VAL A 126 -2.17 0.95 20.94
N SER A 127 -2.66 0.94 19.71
CA SER A 127 -3.77 0.11 19.29
C SER A 127 -3.44 -0.65 18.01
N ILE A 128 -3.61 -1.96 18.00
CA ILE A 128 -3.40 -2.80 16.82
C ILE A 128 -4.65 -3.66 16.59
N ASP A 129 -5.28 -3.50 15.43
CA ASP A 129 -6.29 -4.44 14.95
C ASP A 129 -5.70 -5.27 13.82
N PHE A 130 -5.68 -6.58 13.99
CA PHE A 130 -5.16 -7.51 13.01
C PHE A 130 -6.26 -8.44 12.53
N ALA A 131 -6.48 -8.49 11.22
CA ALA A 131 -7.28 -9.52 10.57
C ALA A 131 -6.39 -10.35 9.65
N GLY A 132 -6.39 -11.67 9.79
CA GLY A 132 -5.56 -12.54 8.96
C GLY A 132 -5.60 -13.98 9.41
N PHE A 133 -4.66 -14.79 8.91
CA PHE A 133 -4.71 -16.24 9.11
C PHE A 133 -4.23 -16.70 10.51
N SER A 134 -2.93 -16.57 10.81
CA SER A 134 -2.34 -17.18 12.02
C SER A 134 -1.83 -16.20 13.07
N GLY A 135 -1.64 -14.93 12.71
CA GLY A 135 -0.96 -13.95 13.57
C GLY A 135 0.56 -14.15 13.69
N GLU A 136 1.16 -15.12 12.98
CA GLU A 136 2.61 -15.43 13.06
C GLU A 136 3.49 -14.19 12.79
N THR A 137 3.24 -13.49 11.68
CA THR A 137 4.01 -12.28 11.34
C THR A 137 3.85 -11.22 12.41
N LEU A 138 2.62 -10.99 12.90
CA LEU A 138 2.34 -10.00 13.95
C LEU A 138 3.12 -10.32 15.22
N GLN A 139 3.06 -11.56 15.69
CA GLN A 139 3.76 -12.02 16.89
C GLN A 139 5.26 -11.74 16.79
N GLY A 140 5.89 -12.07 15.66
CA GLY A 140 7.33 -11.87 15.47
C GLY A 140 7.77 -10.40 15.34
N VAL A 141 6.91 -9.50 14.88
CA VAL A 141 7.25 -8.06 14.76
C VAL A 141 6.98 -7.27 16.03
N ILE A 142 6.01 -7.67 16.86
CA ILE A 142 5.69 -6.96 18.11
C ILE A 142 6.52 -7.44 19.30
N GLN A 143 7.20 -8.58 19.19
CA GLN A 143 7.96 -9.17 20.30
C GLN A 143 9.01 -8.19 20.86
N GLU A 144 9.83 -7.59 20.00
CA GLU A 144 10.86 -6.63 20.43
C GLU A 144 10.25 -5.37 21.08
N PRO A 145 9.24 -4.69 20.51
CA PRO A 145 8.55 -3.60 21.19
C PRO A 145 7.98 -3.99 22.57
N LEU A 146 7.37 -5.17 22.71
CA LEU A 146 6.85 -5.65 23.99
C LEU A 146 7.99 -5.92 24.99
N ASP A 147 9.12 -6.46 24.55
CA ASP A 147 10.31 -6.65 25.40
C ASP A 147 10.87 -5.31 25.88
N LYS A 148 10.94 -4.30 24.99
CA LYS A 148 11.35 -2.92 25.36
C LYS A 148 10.43 -2.32 26.42
N ILE A 149 9.13 -2.61 26.39
CA ILE A 149 8.21 -2.21 27.47
C ILE A 149 8.50 -2.99 28.75
N ARG A 150 8.71 -4.30 28.66
CA ARG A 150 9.04 -5.17 29.81
C ARG A 150 10.28 -4.67 30.56
N TYR A 151 11.27 -4.14 29.85
CA TYR A 151 12.49 -3.55 30.44
C TYR A 151 12.41 -2.05 30.72
N GLY A 152 11.24 -1.42 30.54
CA GLY A 152 11.01 -0.01 30.84
C GLY A 152 11.70 0.98 29.88
N GLN A 153 12.16 0.50 28.71
CA GLN A 153 12.74 1.33 27.66
C GLN A 153 11.66 2.06 26.86
N LEU A 154 10.50 1.42 26.67
CA LEU A 154 9.27 2.04 26.18
C LEU A 154 8.25 2.09 27.32
N LYS A 155 7.46 3.16 27.38
CA LYS A 155 6.49 3.39 28.46
C LYS A 155 5.16 3.94 27.92
N PRO A 156 4.46 3.20 27.04
CA PRO A 156 3.12 3.59 26.65
C PRO A 156 2.20 3.57 27.88
N GLU A 157 1.19 4.43 27.89
CA GLU A 157 0.13 4.39 28.89
C GLU A 157 -0.82 3.22 28.65
N SER A 158 -1.08 2.89 27.38
CA SER A 158 -1.98 1.79 27.02
C SER A 158 -1.51 0.98 25.82
N VAL A 159 -1.75 -0.33 25.85
CA VAL A 159 -1.53 -1.26 24.72
C VAL A 159 -2.77 -2.12 24.51
N THR A 160 -3.46 -1.94 23.39
CA THR A 160 -4.63 -2.75 23.01
C THR A 160 -4.37 -3.49 21.70
N ILE A 161 -4.57 -4.81 21.68
CA ILE A 161 -4.44 -5.64 20.48
C ILE A 161 -5.70 -6.47 20.26
N ARG A 162 -6.33 -6.33 19.10
CA ARG A 162 -7.48 -7.15 18.67
C ARG A 162 -7.07 -8.04 17.52
N LEU A 163 -7.25 -9.36 17.66
CA LEU A 163 -6.97 -10.35 16.63
C LEU A 163 -8.27 -10.94 16.13
N LEU A 164 -8.53 -10.80 14.83
CA LEU A 164 -9.65 -11.39 14.13
C LEU A 164 -9.11 -12.49 13.20
N LEU A 165 -9.37 -13.75 13.56
CA LEU A 165 -8.77 -14.92 12.92
C LEU A 165 -9.86 -15.87 12.41
N PRO A 166 -9.60 -16.70 11.39
CA PRO A 166 -10.52 -17.74 10.99
C PRO A 166 -10.67 -18.82 12.07
N ASP A 167 -11.87 -19.38 12.20
CA ASP A 167 -12.15 -20.51 13.08
C ASP A 167 -11.66 -21.82 12.44
N THR A 168 -10.40 -22.15 12.70
CA THR A 168 -9.78 -23.41 12.26
C THR A 168 -10.28 -24.64 13.02
N SER A 169 -11.32 -24.54 13.85
CA SER A 169 -12.03 -25.72 14.39
C SER A 169 -13.20 -26.18 13.50
N LYS A 170 -13.55 -25.39 12.48
CA LYS A 170 -14.67 -25.64 11.56
C LYS A 170 -14.16 -25.91 10.13
N PRO A 171 -14.93 -26.64 9.30
CA PRO A 171 -14.64 -26.76 7.88
C PRO A 171 -14.41 -25.42 7.19
N MET A 172 -13.36 -25.35 6.37
CA MET A 172 -12.94 -24.12 5.69
C MET A 172 -13.13 -24.24 4.18
N THR A 173 -13.44 -23.11 3.52
CA THR A 173 -13.41 -23.02 2.05
C THR A 173 -11.99 -22.88 1.53
N LEU A 174 -11.12 -22.22 2.29
CA LEU A 174 -9.69 -22.07 2.02
C LEU A 174 -8.93 -22.00 3.35
N PRO A 175 -7.76 -22.65 3.48
CA PRO A 175 -7.17 -23.62 2.54
C PRO A 175 -8.05 -24.86 2.28
N CYS A 176 -7.94 -25.46 1.10
CA CYS A 176 -8.74 -26.62 0.67
C CYS A 176 -7.92 -27.57 -0.21
N LYS A 177 -8.44 -28.77 -0.45
CA LYS A 177 -7.80 -29.74 -1.35
C LYS A 177 -7.83 -29.23 -2.80
N ALA A 178 -6.74 -29.46 -3.53
CA ALA A 178 -6.67 -29.08 -4.94
C ALA A 178 -7.56 -29.97 -5.84
N GLU A 179 -7.82 -31.21 -5.43
CA GLU A 179 -8.56 -32.19 -6.24
C GLU A 179 -10.05 -31.86 -6.42
N ASP A 180 -10.71 -31.40 -5.36
CA ASP A 180 -12.17 -31.25 -5.31
C ASP A 180 -12.64 -29.98 -4.58
N LEU A 181 -11.70 -29.12 -4.16
CA LEU A 181 -11.95 -27.87 -3.43
C LEU A 181 -12.65 -28.06 -2.08
N THR A 182 -12.65 -29.28 -1.53
CA THR A 182 -13.22 -29.56 -0.21
C THR A 182 -12.22 -29.27 0.90
N ASP A 183 -12.75 -29.13 2.12
CA ASP A 183 -11.95 -28.97 3.33
C ASP A 183 -10.98 -30.15 3.56
N ASP A 184 -9.85 -29.84 4.17
CA ASP A 184 -8.86 -30.83 4.59
C ASP A 184 -8.67 -30.83 6.13
N PRO A 185 -9.16 -31.86 6.85
CA PRO A 185 -9.09 -31.89 8.31
C PRO A 185 -7.68 -31.87 8.91
N ASP A 186 -6.69 -32.53 8.30
CA ASP A 186 -5.34 -32.56 8.85
C ASP A 186 -4.60 -31.24 8.57
N PHE A 187 -4.80 -30.65 7.39
CA PHE A 187 -4.31 -29.31 7.11
C PHE A 187 -4.89 -28.32 8.12
N ARG A 188 -6.21 -28.38 8.34
CA ARG A 188 -6.89 -27.52 9.32
C ARG A 188 -6.34 -27.72 10.72
N ALA A 189 -6.10 -28.96 11.16
CA ALA A 189 -5.50 -29.25 12.46
C ALA A 189 -4.09 -28.65 12.61
N ARG A 190 -3.28 -28.73 11.55
CA ARG A 190 -1.96 -28.06 11.47
C ARG A 190 -2.10 -26.54 11.56
N ALA A 191 -3.01 -25.94 10.77
CA ALA A 191 -3.28 -24.51 10.78
C ALA A 191 -3.73 -24.02 12.17
N ASN A 192 -4.62 -24.77 12.82
CA ASN A 192 -5.07 -24.50 14.19
C ASN A 192 -3.91 -24.50 15.19
N THR A 193 -2.99 -25.45 15.06
CA THR A 193 -1.79 -25.52 15.92
C THR A 193 -0.91 -24.28 15.77
N ILE A 194 -0.68 -23.85 14.52
CA ILE A 194 0.11 -22.65 14.22
C ILE A 194 -0.60 -21.41 14.74
N MET A 195 -1.88 -21.23 14.42
CA MET A 195 -2.70 -20.10 14.87
C MET A 195 -2.71 -19.99 16.39
N ARG A 196 -3.04 -21.08 17.11
CA ARG A 196 -3.05 -21.08 18.59
C ARG A 196 -1.71 -20.65 19.14
N ARG A 197 -0.61 -21.26 18.70
CA ARG A 197 0.75 -20.93 19.18
C ARG A 197 1.08 -19.45 19.08
N HIS A 198 0.81 -18.81 17.94
CA HIS A 198 1.18 -17.40 17.75
C HIS A 198 0.18 -16.44 18.38
N ALA A 199 -1.12 -16.71 18.27
CA ALA A 199 -2.15 -15.84 18.83
C ALA A 199 -2.12 -15.84 20.36
N THR A 200 -1.96 -17.00 21.02
CA THR A 200 -1.88 -17.05 22.49
C THR A 200 -0.60 -16.41 23.02
N ALA A 201 0.53 -16.58 22.33
CA ALA A 201 1.78 -15.91 22.72
C ALA A 201 1.65 -14.38 22.77
N ILE A 202 0.84 -13.78 21.87
CA ILE A 202 0.54 -12.35 21.90
C ILE A 202 -0.30 -12.00 23.15
N ILE A 203 -1.35 -12.78 23.44
CA ILE A 203 -2.19 -12.60 24.62
C ILE A 203 -1.35 -12.65 25.90
N ASP A 204 -0.54 -13.70 26.04
CA ASP A 204 0.29 -13.93 27.21
C ASP A 204 1.29 -12.78 27.42
N SER A 205 1.95 -12.34 26.34
CA SER A 205 2.92 -11.23 26.41
C SER A 205 2.27 -9.91 26.83
N VAL A 206 1.08 -9.58 26.31
CA VAL A 206 0.37 -8.34 26.66
C VAL A 206 -0.20 -8.42 28.09
N ASN A 207 -0.76 -9.56 28.48
CA ASN A 207 -1.28 -9.77 29.84
C ASN A 207 -0.16 -9.73 30.88
N GLU A 208 1.05 -10.22 30.55
CA GLU A 208 2.21 -10.11 31.43
C GLU A 208 2.60 -8.65 31.69
N LEU A 209 2.52 -7.76 30.69
CA LEU A 209 2.78 -6.34 30.88
C LEU A 209 1.78 -5.70 31.86
N ALA A 210 0.50 -6.07 31.76
CA ALA A 210 -0.53 -5.63 32.70
C ALA A 210 -0.25 -6.15 34.11
N ALA A 211 0.04 -7.45 34.25
CA ALA A 211 0.28 -8.10 35.54
C ALA A 211 1.50 -7.52 36.29
N ARG A 212 2.51 -7.04 35.56
CA ARG A 212 3.70 -6.40 36.13
C ARG A 212 3.55 -4.90 36.38
N GLY A 213 2.41 -4.30 36.01
CA GLY A 213 2.21 -2.85 36.06
C GLY A 213 3.15 -2.07 35.15
N ALA A 214 3.68 -2.71 34.10
CA ALA A 214 4.58 -2.05 33.14
C ALA A 214 3.84 -1.05 32.24
N VAL A 215 2.52 -1.23 32.11
CA VAL A 215 1.59 -0.38 31.35
C VAL A 215 0.34 -0.18 32.21
N LYS A 216 -0.27 1.00 32.19
CA LYS A 216 -1.49 1.28 32.98
C LYS A 216 -2.67 0.43 32.50
N GLU A 217 -2.81 0.32 31.18
CA GLU A 217 -3.89 -0.45 30.54
C GLU A 217 -3.32 -1.34 29.43
N ALA A 218 -3.38 -2.66 29.58
CA ALA A 218 -2.96 -3.58 28.54
C ALA A 218 -4.01 -4.68 28.34
N ALA A 219 -4.41 -4.88 27.09
CA ALA A 219 -5.40 -5.89 26.72
C ALA A 219 -5.12 -6.45 25.34
N ALA A 220 -5.12 -7.77 25.23
CA ALA A 220 -5.15 -8.44 23.94
C ALA A 220 -6.37 -9.38 23.90
N ARG A 221 -7.05 -9.44 22.75
CA ARG A 221 -8.26 -10.26 22.58
C ARG A 221 -8.25 -10.94 21.22
N ILE A 222 -8.71 -12.19 21.19
CA ILE A 222 -8.88 -12.95 19.95
C ILE A 222 -10.37 -13.20 19.73
N ARG A 223 -10.83 -13.00 18.50
CA ARG A 223 -12.14 -13.46 18.04
C ARG A 223 -12.01 -14.27 16.76
N LEU A 224 -12.80 -15.33 16.67
CA LEU A 224 -12.81 -16.28 15.55
C LEU A 224 -14.03 -16.08 14.64
N HIS A 225 -13.87 -16.18 13.32
CA HIS A 225 -14.95 -16.09 12.32
C HIS A 225 -14.84 -17.18 11.24
N GLN A 226 -15.90 -17.43 10.46
CA GLN A 226 -15.91 -18.49 9.41
C GLN A 226 -15.81 -17.94 7.98
N VAL A 227 -15.21 -16.75 7.82
CA VAL A 227 -15.00 -16.16 6.48
C VAL A 227 -13.64 -16.61 5.96
N ALA A 228 -13.56 -16.96 4.67
CA ALA A 228 -12.29 -17.28 4.03
C ALA A 228 -11.29 -16.12 4.20
N PRO A 229 -10.08 -16.38 4.73
CA PRO A 229 -9.10 -15.33 4.94
C PRO A 229 -8.38 -15.05 3.62
N LEU A 230 -8.95 -14.15 2.80
CA LEU A 230 -8.42 -13.80 1.47
C LEU A 230 -7.39 -12.65 1.51
N PHE A 231 -7.27 -11.99 2.66
CA PHE A 231 -6.30 -10.92 2.88
C PHE A 231 -5.84 -10.87 4.34
N LYS A 232 -4.72 -10.19 4.57
CA LYS A 232 -4.26 -9.72 5.87
C LYS A 232 -4.41 -8.21 5.96
N LEU A 233 -4.83 -7.73 7.12
CA LEU A 233 -5.01 -6.32 7.44
C LEU A 233 -4.40 -6.03 8.80
N TYR A 234 -3.61 -4.97 8.87
CA TYR A 234 -3.12 -4.37 10.12
C TYR A 234 -3.63 -2.94 10.19
N LEU A 235 -4.38 -2.59 11.21
CA LEU A 235 -4.70 -1.20 11.55
C LEU A 235 -3.89 -0.81 12.78
N ILE A 236 -3.08 0.24 12.67
CA ILE A 236 -2.11 0.62 13.71
C ILE A 236 -2.39 2.06 14.13
N ASN A 237 -2.66 2.25 15.43
CA ASN A 237 -2.97 3.52 16.10
C ASN A 237 -4.07 4.37 15.43
N GLY A 238 -4.87 3.75 14.56
CA GLY A 238 -5.81 4.45 13.69
C GLY A 238 -5.18 5.40 12.66
N GLU A 239 -3.86 5.36 12.50
CA GLU A 239 -3.06 6.22 11.63
C GLU A 239 -2.52 5.48 10.39
N HIS A 240 -2.37 4.17 10.48
CA HIS A 240 -1.85 3.35 9.40
C HIS A 240 -2.72 2.12 9.14
N ALA A 241 -2.87 1.76 7.86
CA ALA A 241 -3.35 0.46 7.44
C ALA A 241 -2.30 -0.23 6.55
N PHE A 242 -2.04 -1.50 6.80
CA PHE A 242 -1.31 -2.37 5.88
C PHE A 242 -2.23 -3.48 5.42
N PHE A 243 -2.40 -3.60 4.11
CA PHE A 243 -3.27 -4.61 3.51
C PHE A 243 -2.47 -5.48 2.56
N GLY A 244 -2.65 -6.80 2.60
CA GLY A 244 -2.04 -7.71 1.64
C GLY A 244 -2.99 -8.83 1.26
N PHE A 245 -3.10 -9.13 -0.03
CA PHE A 245 -3.82 -10.32 -0.46
C PHE A 245 -3.06 -11.58 -0.05
N TYR A 246 -3.77 -12.69 0.13
CA TYR A 246 -3.18 -14.01 0.21
C TYR A 246 -3.28 -14.67 -1.18
N PRO A 247 -2.19 -14.72 -1.98
CA PRO A 247 -2.17 -15.55 -3.17
C PRO A 247 -2.44 -17.01 -2.78
N ILE A 248 -3.25 -17.67 -3.60
CA ILE A 248 -3.52 -19.09 -3.45
C ILE A 248 -2.50 -19.83 -4.29
N ALA A 249 -1.78 -20.78 -3.67
CA ALA A 249 -0.78 -21.59 -4.34
C ALA A 249 -0.89 -23.05 -3.91
N GLU A 250 -0.41 -23.95 -4.76
CA GLU A 250 -0.31 -25.36 -4.43
C GLU A 250 0.76 -25.59 -3.36
N TYR A 251 0.41 -26.40 -2.36
CA TYR A 251 1.27 -26.84 -1.29
C TYR A 251 1.11 -28.34 -1.10
N ASP A 252 2.20 -29.09 -1.25
CA ASP A 252 2.20 -30.53 -1.01
C ASP A 252 2.27 -30.82 0.49
N LEU A 253 1.10 -31.15 1.05
CA LEU A 253 0.97 -31.57 2.43
C LEU A 253 1.35 -33.05 2.56
N LYS A 254 2.35 -33.33 3.40
CA LYS A 254 2.74 -34.68 3.81
C LYS A 254 2.30 -34.95 5.24
N VAL A 255 1.28 -35.78 5.43
CA VAL A 255 0.76 -36.17 6.75
C VAL A 255 0.61 -37.68 6.78
N ASN A 256 1.12 -38.32 7.85
CA ASN A 256 1.03 -39.78 8.06
C ASN A 256 1.55 -40.64 6.89
N GLY A 257 2.51 -40.13 6.12
CA GLY A 257 3.08 -40.84 4.97
C GLY A 257 2.27 -40.69 3.67
N GLU A 258 1.10 -40.06 3.72
CA GLU A 258 0.33 -39.68 2.53
C GLU A 258 0.67 -38.26 2.09
N SER A 259 0.73 -38.07 0.77
CA SER A 259 0.97 -36.76 0.14
C SER A 259 -0.28 -36.33 -0.60
N ARG A 260 -0.71 -35.09 -0.40
CA ARG A 260 -1.80 -34.48 -1.16
C ARG A 260 -1.59 -33.00 -1.35
N THR A 261 -2.07 -32.48 -2.47
CA THR A 261 -1.90 -31.08 -2.84
C THR A 261 -3.05 -30.25 -2.29
N ILE A 262 -2.70 -29.18 -1.58
CA ILE A 262 -3.60 -28.22 -0.95
C ILE A 262 -3.45 -26.88 -1.66
N TYR A 263 -4.56 -26.21 -1.93
CA TYR A 263 -4.56 -24.78 -2.23
C TYR A 263 -4.42 -23.99 -0.91
N ASP A 264 -3.20 -23.56 -0.61
CA ASP A 264 -2.82 -22.86 0.61
C ASP A 264 -2.67 -21.34 0.39
N LEU A 265 -2.79 -20.58 1.48
CA LEU A 265 -2.75 -19.13 1.52
C LEU A 265 -1.32 -18.64 1.78
N MET A 266 -0.67 -18.11 0.74
CA MET A 266 0.71 -17.66 0.82
C MET A 266 0.80 -16.29 1.49
N GLY A 267 1.08 -16.27 2.80
CA GLY A 267 1.08 -15.05 3.60
C GLY A 267 2.43 -14.41 3.88
N LYS A 268 3.52 -15.18 3.87
CA LYS A 268 4.81 -14.75 4.44
C LYS A 268 5.54 -13.73 3.59
N ASP A 269 5.50 -13.88 2.27
CA ASP A 269 6.20 -13.02 1.31
C ASP A 269 5.26 -12.12 0.49
N ALA A 270 3.95 -12.18 0.79
CA ALA A 270 2.96 -11.38 0.08
C ALA A 270 3.18 -9.88 0.31
N MET A 271 3.28 -9.14 -0.79
CA MET A 271 3.38 -7.68 -0.80
C MET A 271 2.22 -7.04 -0.04
N MET A 272 2.50 -5.91 0.62
CA MET A 272 1.51 -5.16 1.37
C MET A 272 1.38 -3.74 0.84
N PHE A 273 0.15 -3.27 0.74
CA PHE A 273 -0.21 -1.89 0.43
C PHE A 273 -0.28 -1.11 1.73
N HIS A 274 0.55 -0.06 1.84
CA HIS A 274 0.54 0.84 2.98
C HIS A 274 -0.33 2.07 2.70
N HIS A 275 -1.23 2.35 3.62
CA HIS A 275 -2.06 3.54 3.67
C HIS A 275 -1.79 4.29 4.98
N SER A 276 -1.67 5.61 4.92
CA SER A 276 -1.53 6.48 6.09
C SER A 276 -2.57 7.59 6.10
N THR A 277 -2.80 8.17 7.27
CA THR A 277 -3.68 9.35 7.42
C THR A 277 -3.08 10.63 6.83
N ASP A 278 -1.90 10.60 6.23
CA ASP A 278 -1.22 11.78 5.65
C ASP A 278 -1.90 12.28 4.36
N ASN A 279 -2.70 11.43 3.71
CA ASN A 279 -3.46 11.77 2.50
C ASN A 279 -4.94 11.32 2.61
N ASP A 280 -5.81 11.92 1.79
CA ASP A 280 -7.26 11.66 1.84
C ASP A 280 -7.62 10.20 1.53
N ALA A 281 -6.99 9.61 0.51
CA ALA A 281 -7.25 8.23 0.11
C ALA A 281 -6.90 7.25 1.25
N GLY A 282 -5.78 7.47 1.93
CA GLY A 282 -5.37 6.66 3.07
C GLY A 282 -6.26 6.85 4.30
N ARG A 283 -6.70 8.09 4.58
CA ARG A 283 -7.71 8.35 5.64
C ARG A 283 -9.00 7.59 5.39
N GLU A 284 -9.54 7.64 4.18
CA GLU A 284 -10.79 6.95 3.84
C GLU A 284 -10.59 5.43 3.84
N TYR A 285 -9.46 4.92 3.34
CA TYR A 285 -9.13 3.50 3.38
C TYR A 285 -9.07 2.96 4.82
N ILE A 286 -8.40 3.66 5.72
CA ILE A 286 -8.30 3.28 7.15
C ILE A 286 -9.69 3.28 7.79
N LYS A 287 -10.53 4.28 7.50
CA LYS A 287 -11.89 4.37 8.00
C LYS A 287 -12.75 3.19 7.53
N GLN A 288 -12.75 2.89 6.23
CA GLN A 288 -13.51 1.76 5.67
C GLN A 288 -13.00 0.42 6.19
N SER A 289 -11.68 0.27 6.33
CA SER A 289 -11.07 -0.93 6.89
C SER A 289 -11.47 -1.15 8.35
N ARG A 290 -11.56 -0.08 9.15
CA ARG A 290 -12.04 -0.15 10.53
C ARG A 290 -13.53 -0.50 10.59
N LEU A 291 -14.36 0.11 9.74
CA LEU A 291 -15.79 -0.23 9.65
C LEU A 291 -15.97 -1.71 9.32
N TRP A 292 -15.22 -2.24 8.35
CA TRP A 292 -15.22 -3.66 8.04
C TRP A 292 -14.77 -4.51 9.23
N PHE A 293 -13.64 -4.19 9.86
CA PHE A 293 -13.10 -4.93 11.01
C PHE A 293 -14.12 -5.00 12.15
N ASP A 294 -14.66 -3.84 12.55
CA ASP A 294 -15.62 -3.73 13.64
C ASP A 294 -16.95 -4.43 13.31
N SER A 295 -17.35 -4.46 12.03
CA SER A 295 -18.54 -5.22 11.62
C SER A 295 -18.38 -6.71 11.91
N ILE A 296 -17.26 -7.33 11.53
CA ILE A 296 -17.01 -8.75 11.78
C ILE A 296 -16.78 -8.99 13.28
N TRP A 297 -16.01 -8.12 13.93
CA TRP A 297 -15.71 -8.19 15.36
C TRP A 297 -16.98 -8.20 16.22
N ASN A 298 -17.95 -7.34 15.91
CA ASN A 298 -19.16 -7.19 16.74
C ASN A 298 -20.33 -8.09 16.33
N THR A 299 -20.27 -8.77 15.16
CA THR A 299 -21.41 -9.57 14.66
C THR A 299 -21.10 -11.05 14.55
N ILE A 300 -20.38 -11.46 13.50
CA ILE A 300 -20.24 -12.87 13.09
C ILE A 300 -19.01 -13.57 13.68
N SER A 301 -18.22 -12.87 14.49
CA SER A 301 -17.10 -13.47 15.21
C SER A 301 -17.47 -13.82 16.66
N ARG A 302 -16.73 -14.77 17.24
CA ARG A 302 -16.92 -15.23 18.62
C ARG A 302 -15.63 -15.10 19.40
N GLU A 303 -15.75 -14.81 20.69
CA GLU A 303 -14.57 -14.77 21.57
C GLU A 303 -13.87 -16.11 21.61
N TYR A 304 -12.54 -16.08 21.49
CA TYR A 304 -11.70 -17.25 21.65
C TYR A 304 -11.45 -17.50 23.13
N ASN A 305 -12.17 -18.48 23.67
CA ASN A 305 -11.94 -19.01 25.01
C ASN A 305 -10.93 -20.15 24.86
N GLY A 306 -9.65 -19.81 25.00
CA GLY A 306 -8.51 -20.72 24.75
C GLY A 306 -8.44 -21.93 25.65
#